data_AF-A0A969TA35-F1
#
_entry.id   AF-A0A969TA35-F1
#
_cell.length_a   1.000
_cell.length_b   1.000
_cell.length_c   1.000
_cell.angle_alpha   90.00
_cell.angle_beta   90.00
_cell.angle_gamma   90.00
#
_symmetry.space_group_name_H-M   'P 1'
#
loop_
_entity.id
_entity.type
_entity.pdbx_description
1 polymer ?
#
loop_
_entity_poly.entity_id
_entity_poly.type
_entity_poly.pdbx_seq_one_letter_code
_entity_poly.pdbx_strand_id
1 'polypeptide(L)'
;DISVPGVPPSKVSPFLSGGGSIVRSGNGYVVRVKGPQGGKVNVGATAELDGQKKNMGSREFRVKKVPDPVAKIGGERGGTVAKNWLAAQTGVQAVLENFDFDLRFNIVSFNISAQAKGGYVQDAKSSSARFTAAQQQLLIGVQSGRKVYIEDIKASGPDGTVRDLGSLTFKIK
;
A
#
# COMPACT_ATOMS: atom_id res chain seq x y z
N ASP A 1 -22.95 8.63 2.52
CA ASP A 1 -24.16 9.15 1.88
C ASP A 1 -24.29 10.64 2.20
N ILE A 2 -24.95 11.42 1.33
CA ILE A 2 -25.25 12.85 1.56
C ILE A 2 -26.70 13.07 1.18
N SER A 3 -27.50 13.51 2.15
CA SER A 3 -28.92 13.80 1.97
C SER A 3 -29.29 15.09 2.71
N VAL A 4 -30.29 15.79 2.17
CA VAL A 4 -30.85 17.02 2.74
C VAL A 4 -32.34 16.78 2.90
N PRO A 5 -32.90 16.82 4.14
CA PRO A 5 -34.31 16.59 4.37
C PRO A 5 -35.19 17.54 3.54
N GLY A 6 -36.23 16.99 2.90
CA GLY A 6 -37.16 17.77 2.08
C GLY A 6 -36.63 18.24 0.72
N VAL A 7 -35.40 17.88 0.34
CA VAL A 7 -34.81 18.24 -0.96
C VAL A 7 -34.55 16.98 -1.79
N PRO A 8 -35.03 16.91 -3.06
CA PRO A 8 -34.75 15.77 -3.92
C PRO A 8 -33.24 15.69 -4.22
N PRO A 9 -32.65 14.48 -4.32
CA PRO A 9 -31.22 14.32 -4.56
C PRO A 9 -30.67 15.05 -5.80
N SER A 10 -31.50 15.25 -6.82
CA SER A 10 -31.14 16.01 -8.03
C SER A 10 -30.86 17.49 -7.77
N LYS A 11 -31.42 18.06 -6.69
CA LYS A 11 -31.20 19.44 -6.26
C LYS A 11 -30.14 19.57 -5.17
N VAL A 12 -29.48 18.47 -4.80
CA VAL A 12 -28.39 18.45 -3.83
C VAL A 12 -27.06 18.37 -4.57
N SER A 13 -26.22 19.39 -4.39
CA SER A 13 -24.87 19.47 -4.95
C SER A 13 -23.84 19.30 -3.83
N PRO A 14 -23.14 18.15 -3.75
CA PRO A 14 -22.12 17.93 -2.74
C PRO A 14 -20.88 18.79 -3.02
N PHE A 15 -20.12 19.09 -1.97
CA PHE A 15 -18.81 19.72 -2.10
C PHE A 15 -17.81 19.14 -1.10
N LEU A 16 -16.53 19.30 -1.44
CA LEU A 16 -15.39 18.97 -0.59
C LEU A 16 -14.52 20.22 -0.45
N SER A 17 -14.14 20.57 0.78
CA SER A 17 -13.09 21.56 1.05
C SER A 17 -11.94 20.93 1.83
N GLY A 18 -10.71 21.43 1.60
CA GLY A 18 -9.48 20.83 2.13
C GLY A 18 -8.68 19.96 1.14
N GLY A 19 -9.08 19.95 -0.14
CA GLY A 19 -8.31 19.33 -1.24
C GLY A 19 -8.76 17.91 -1.60
N GLY A 20 -8.86 17.65 -2.92
CA GLY A 20 -9.32 16.36 -3.45
C GLY A 20 -10.50 16.49 -4.41
N SER A 21 -11.30 15.44 -4.50
CA SER A 21 -12.54 15.41 -5.28
C SER A 21 -13.64 14.63 -4.57
N ILE A 22 -14.89 14.98 -4.87
CA ILE A 22 -16.08 14.22 -4.50
C ILE A 22 -16.86 13.93 -5.77
N VAL A 23 -17.19 12.66 -6.01
CA VAL A 23 -17.89 12.21 -7.21
C VAL A 23 -19.04 11.30 -6.83
N ARG A 24 -20.17 11.41 -7.56
CA ARG A 24 -21.31 10.52 -7.36
C ARG A 24 -20.96 9.12 -7.85
N SER A 25 -21.32 8.11 -7.06
CA SER A 25 -21.12 6.69 -7.40
C SER A 25 -22.30 5.89 -6.87
N GLY A 26 -23.12 5.34 -7.77
CA GLY A 26 -24.38 4.70 -7.43
C GLY A 26 -25.28 5.63 -6.60
N ASN A 27 -25.76 5.13 -5.47
CA ASN A 27 -26.60 5.89 -4.54
C ASN A 27 -25.82 6.78 -3.56
N GLY A 28 -24.49 6.81 -3.64
CA GLY A 28 -23.65 7.58 -2.73
C GLY A 28 -22.60 8.44 -3.44
N TYR A 29 -21.56 8.78 -2.69
CA TYR A 29 -20.44 9.60 -3.16
C TYR A 29 -19.13 8.97 -2.75
N VAL A 30 -18.15 9.00 -3.65
CA VAL A 30 -16.76 8.62 -3.39
C VAL A 30 -15.95 9.90 -3.23
N VAL A 31 -15.25 10.01 -2.10
CA VAL A 31 -14.34 11.12 -1.80
C VAL A 31 -12.91 10.64 -1.98
N ARG A 32 -12.14 11.35 -2.81
CA ARG A 32 -10.69 11.14 -2.97
C ARG A 32 -9.97 12.36 -2.43
N VAL A 33 -9.38 12.23 -1.25
CA VAL A 33 -8.66 13.34 -0.62
C VAL A 33 -7.27 13.49 -1.25
N LYS A 34 -6.88 14.73 -1.54
CA LYS A 34 -5.51 15.10 -1.89
C LYS A 34 -5.03 16.14 -0.87
N GLY A 35 -4.10 15.78 0.01
CA GLY A 35 -3.62 16.68 1.06
C GLY A 35 -2.70 15.99 2.05
N PRO A 36 -2.05 16.75 2.95
CA PRO A 36 -1.14 16.20 3.95
C PRO A 36 -1.88 15.24 4.89
N GLN A 37 -1.25 14.09 5.13
CA GLN A 37 -1.74 13.08 6.08
C GLN A 37 -1.85 13.70 7.49
N GLY A 38 -2.93 13.39 8.22
CA GLY A 38 -3.20 13.99 9.53
C GLY A 38 -4.00 15.30 9.49
N GLY A 39 -4.33 15.80 8.29
CA GLY A 39 -5.21 16.95 8.10
C GLY A 39 -6.70 16.65 8.30
N LYS A 40 -7.52 17.66 8.04
CA LYS A 40 -8.98 17.59 8.08
C LYS A 40 -9.55 18.05 6.74
N VAL A 41 -10.62 17.41 6.30
CA VAL A 41 -11.42 17.83 5.14
C VAL A 41 -12.86 18.02 5.57
N ASN A 42 -13.57 18.94 4.94
CA ASN A 42 -15.00 19.10 5.16
C ASN A 42 -15.78 18.60 3.96
N VAL A 43 -16.72 17.70 4.19
CA VAL A 43 -17.68 17.23 3.20
C VAL A 43 -19.02 17.86 3.52
N GLY A 44 -19.61 18.56 2.56
CA GLY A 44 -20.88 19.25 2.75
C GLY A 44 -21.75 19.18 1.51
N ALA A 45 -22.87 19.88 1.57
CA ALA A 45 -23.78 20.00 0.44
C ALA A 45 -24.36 21.39 0.33
N THR A 46 -24.68 21.78 -0.90
CA THR A 46 -25.54 22.91 -1.22
C THR A 46 -26.84 22.35 -1.80
N ALA A 47 -27.97 22.99 -1.50
CA ALA A 47 -29.26 22.64 -2.06
C ALA A 47 -29.84 23.81 -2.84
N GLU A 48 -30.52 23.51 -3.94
CA GLU A 48 -31.31 24.49 -4.68
C GLU A 48 -32.75 24.52 -4.15
N LEU A 49 -33.11 25.66 -3.55
CA LEU A 49 -34.43 25.94 -3.00
C LEU A 49 -34.93 27.25 -3.63
N ASP A 50 -36.11 27.21 -4.25
CA ASP A 50 -36.73 28.39 -4.88
C ASP A 50 -35.81 29.15 -5.85
N GLY A 51 -34.99 28.41 -6.61
CA GLY A 51 -34.03 28.96 -7.58
C GLY A 51 -32.74 29.52 -6.96
N GLN A 52 -32.59 29.46 -5.63
CA GLN A 52 -31.40 29.89 -4.92
C GLN A 52 -30.59 28.72 -4.37
N LYS A 53 -29.27 28.79 -4.52
CA LYS A 53 -28.36 27.83 -3.88
C LYS A 53 -28.10 28.25 -2.44
N LYS A 54 -28.45 27.36 -1.50
CA LYS A 54 -28.20 27.56 -0.07
C LYS A 54 -27.25 26.49 0.46
N ASN A 55 -26.30 26.89 1.30
CA ASN A 55 -25.40 25.95 1.98
C ASN A 55 -26.16 25.19 3.06
N MET A 56 -26.09 23.85 3.02
CA MET A 56 -26.78 22.95 3.95
C MET A 56 -25.87 22.50 5.10
N GLY A 57 -24.67 23.07 5.19
CA GLY A 57 -23.66 22.75 6.18
C GLY A 57 -22.65 21.73 5.69
N SER A 58 -21.68 21.44 6.55
CA SER A 58 -20.61 20.48 6.30
C SER A 58 -20.30 19.68 7.56
N ARG A 59 -19.67 18.53 7.36
CA ARG A 59 -19.09 17.71 8.43
C ARG A 59 -17.60 17.58 8.22
N GLU A 60 -16.86 17.71 9.30
CA GLU A 60 -15.41 17.56 9.31
C GLU A 60 -15.05 16.07 9.39
N PHE A 61 -14.10 15.65 8.56
CA PHE A 61 -13.52 14.32 8.55
C PHE A 61 -12.01 14.41 8.74
N ARG A 62 -11.46 13.53 9.57
CA ARG A 62 -10.02 13.39 9.73
C ARG A 62 -9.45 12.54 8.60
N VAL A 63 -8.36 13.02 7.99
CA VAL A 63 -7.63 12.31 6.94
C VAL A 63 -6.59 11.43 7.60
N LYS A 64 -6.84 10.12 7.62
CA LYS A 64 -5.87 9.14 8.12
C LYS A 64 -5.01 8.60 6.97
N LYS A 65 -3.76 8.31 7.30
CA LYS A 65 -2.81 7.62 6.43
C LYS A 65 -3.28 6.17 6.21
N VAL A 66 -3.16 5.67 4.98
CA VAL A 66 -3.30 4.24 4.69
C VAL A 66 -2.20 3.49 5.45
N PRO A 67 -2.52 2.43 6.22
CA PRO A 67 -1.51 1.66 6.94
C PRO A 67 -0.34 1.25 6.06
N ASP A 68 0.84 1.13 6.66
CA ASP A 68 2.00 0.63 5.91
C ASP A 68 1.78 -0.85 5.59
N PRO A 69 2.05 -1.30 4.35
CA PRO A 69 1.90 -2.70 3.98
C PRO A 69 3.00 -3.54 4.64
N VAL A 70 2.80 -4.85 4.62
CA VAL A 70 3.75 -5.83 5.11
C VAL A 70 4.45 -6.49 3.93
N ALA A 71 5.79 -6.55 3.98
CA ALA A 71 6.56 -7.30 3.01
C ALA A 71 6.38 -8.82 3.22
N LYS A 72 6.17 -9.56 2.13
CA LYS A 72 6.04 -11.02 2.13
C LYS A 72 6.75 -11.64 0.93
N ILE A 73 7.20 -12.87 1.08
CA ILE A 73 7.66 -13.74 -0.02
C ILE A 73 6.84 -15.03 0.07
N GLY A 74 6.12 -15.38 -0.98
CA GLY A 74 5.27 -16.59 -0.99
C GLY A 74 4.23 -16.64 0.13
N GLY A 75 3.76 -15.49 0.62
CA GLY A 75 2.84 -15.38 1.77
C GLY A 75 3.51 -15.34 3.14
N GLU A 76 4.81 -15.61 3.23
CA GLU A 76 5.55 -15.67 4.48
C GLU A 76 6.27 -14.36 4.81
N ARG A 77 6.39 -14.06 6.12
CA ARG A 77 7.11 -12.89 6.66
C ARG A 77 8.53 -13.22 7.12
N GLY A 78 8.97 -14.46 6.92
CA GLY A 78 10.25 -14.98 7.41
C GLY A 78 10.10 -16.41 7.94
N GLY A 79 11.10 -16.87 8.66
CA GLY A 79 11.06 -18.18 9.32
C GLY A 79 11.91 -19.23 8.62
N THR A 80 11.70 -20.50 8.95
CA THR A 80 12.51 -21.61 8.41
C THR A 80 11.83 -22.26 7.22
N VAL A 81 12.46 -22.19 6.05
CA VAL A 81 11.89 -22.61 4.76
C VAL A 81 12.83 -23.53 4.01
N ALA A 82 12.27 -24.37 3.13
CA ALA A 82 13.08 -25.19 2.24
C ALA A 82 13.72 -24.32 1.14
N LYS A 83 14.96 -24.63 0.76
CA LYS A 83 15.69 -23.84 -0.25
C LYS A 83 14.96 -23.76 -1.60
N ASN A 84 14.47 -24.90 -2.07
CA ASN A 84 13.74 -25.01 -3.32
C ASN A 84 12.46 -24.17 -3.31
N TRP A 85 11.76 -24.10 -2.18
CA TRP A 85 10.57 -23.26 -2.03
C TRP A 85 10.93 -21.78 -2.18
N LEU A 86 11.99 -21.31 -1.51
CA LEU A 86 12.40 -19.90 -1.59
C LEU A 86 12.89 -19.53 -2.99
N ALA A 87 13.71 -20.40 -3.61
CA ALA A 87 14.20 -20.21 -4.98
C ALA A 87 13.09 -20.28 -6.05
N ALA A 88 11.99 -20.99 -5.77
CA ALA A 88 10.83 -21.03 -6.66
C ALA A 88 9.97 -19.75 -6.62
N GLN A 89 10.15 -18.89 -5.62
CA GLN A 89 9.39 -17.64 -5.53
C GLN A 89 9.87 -16.66 -6.61
N THR A 90 8.95 -15.81 -7.06
CA THR A 90 9.25 -14.83 -8.12
C THR A 90 9.76 -13.50 -7.59
N GLY A 91 9.58 -13.21 -6.29
CA GLY A 91 9.93 -11.93 -5.70
C GLY A 91 9.20 -11.60 -4.40
N VAL A 92 9.22 -10.31 -4.05
CA VAL A 92 8.63 -9.75 -2.83
C VAL A 92 7.28 -9.11 -3.15
N GLN A 93 6.35 -9.21 -2.20
CA GLN A 93 5.02 -8.61 -2.26
C GLN A 93 4.84 -7.63 -1.09
N ALA A 94 4.13 -6.52 -1.33
CA ALA A 94 3.66 -5.62 -0.28
C ALA A 94 2.16 -5.83 -0.08
N VAL A 95 1.78 -6.37 1.09
CA VAL A 95 0.40 -6.77 1.39
C VAL A 95 -0.17 -5.89 2.49
N LEU A 96 -1.32 -5.25 2.23
CA LEU A 96 -2.10 -4.59 3.28
C LEU A 96 -2.93 -5.64 4.03
N GLU A 97 -2.64 -5.85 5.30
CA GLU A 97 -3.42 -6.75 6.16
C GLU A 97 -4.57 -5.98 6.82
N ASN A 98 -5.76 -6.57 6.85
CA ASN A 98 -6.95 -6.00 7.50
C ASN A 98 -7.34 -4.58 7.02
N PHE A 99 -7.31 -4.37 5.70
CA PHE A 99 -7.68 -3.08 5.10
C PHE A 99 -8.89 -3.23 4.17
N ASP A 100 -9.93 -2.44 4.42
CA ASP A 100 -11.25 -2.59 3.79
C ASP A 100 -11.33 -2.11 2.33
N PHE A 101 -10.28 -1.44 1.84
CA PHE A 101 -10.23 -0.93 0.46
C PHE A 101 -9.22 -1.71 -0.37
N ASP A 102 -9.56 -1.98 -1.64
CA ASP A 102 -8.64 -2.55 -2.63
C ASP A 102 -7.60 -1.50 -3.06
N LEU A 103 -6.54 -1.38 -2.27
CA LEU A 103 -5.35 -0.59 -2.57
C LEU A 103 -4.15 -1.50 -2.77
N ARG A 104 -3.32 -1.15 -3.75
CA ARG A 104 -2.12 -1.92 -4.10
C ARG A 104 -0.87 -1.10 -3.83
N PHE A 105 0.07 -1.72 -3.13
CA PHE A 105 1.43 -1.22 -3.01
C PHE A 105 2.35 -2.01 -3.93
N ASN A 106 3.25 -1.32 -4.61
CA ASN A 106 4.20 -1.94 -5.53
C ASN A 106 5.59 -1.89 -4.93
N ILE A 107 6.28 -3.02 -4.88
CA ILE A 107 7.69 -3.04 -4.47
C ILE A 107 8.53 -2.28 -5.51
N VAL A 108 9.30 -1.32 -5.02
CA VAL A 108 10.20 -0.45 -5.80
C VAL A 108 11.61 -1.02 -5.81
N SER A 109 12.09 -1.50 -4.66
CA SER A 109 13.43 -2.06 -4.53
C SER A 109 13.56 -2.94 -3.30
N PHE A 110 14.53 -3.84 -3.33
CA PHE A 110 15.01 -4.57 -2.16
C PHE A 110 16.40 -5.17 -2.46
N ASN A 111 17.12 -5.54 -1.41
CA ASN A 111 18.40 -6.24 -1.49
C ASN A 111 18.23 -7.66 -0.93
N ILE A 112 18.97 -8.62 -1.46
CA ILE A 112 19.14 -9.93 -0.83
C ILE A 112 20.57 -10.06 -0.39
N SER A 113 20.77 -10.35 0.90
CA SER A 113 22.06 -10.67 1.49
C SER A 113 22.06 -12.11 1.99
N ALA A 114 23.05 -12.91 1.57
CA ALA A 114 23.20 -14.27 2.05
C ALA A 114 24.66 -14.72 2.02
N GLN A 115 24.99 -15.69 2.88
CA GLN A 115 26.29 -16.33 2.84
C GLN A 115 26.34 -17.33 1.67
N ALA A 116 27.17 -17.04 0.68
CA ALA A 116 27.33 -17.88 -0.50
C ALA A 116 28.32 -19.04 -0.24
N LYS A 117 28.46 -19.94 -1.23
CA LYS A 117 29.52 -20.95 -1.24
C LYS A 117 30.88 -20.27 -1.09
N GLY A 118 31.67 -20.68 -0.09
CA GLY A 118 32.96 -20.07 0.25
C GLY A 118 32.95 -19.22 1.52
N GLY A 119 31.77 -18.98 2.12
CA GLY A 119 31.65 -18.38 3.46
C GLY A 119 31.59 -16.85 3.49
N TYR A 120 31.73 -16.16 2.36
CA TYR A 120 31.55 -14.72 2.25
C TYR A 120 30.07 -14.34 2.10
N VAL A 121 29.70 -13.18 2.64
CA VAL A 121 28.39 -12.58 2.41
C VAL A 121 28.38 -11.96 1.01
N GLN A 122 27.32 -12.21 0.26
CA GLN A 122 27.07 -11.60 -1.04
C GLN A 122 25.74 -10.86 -1.01
N ASP A 123 25.74 -9.69 -1.63
CA ASP A 123 24.56 -8.83 -1.76
C ASP A 123 24.15 -8.72 -3.23
N ALA A 124 22.85 -8.86 -3.50
CA ALA A 124 22.29 -8.68 -4.82
C ALA A 124 21.04 -7.79 -4.74
N LYS A 125 21.04 -6.69 -5.52
CA LYS A 125 19.97 -5.70 -5.53
C LYS A 125 18.88 -6.02 -6.55
N SER A 126 17.66 -5.58 -6.27
CA SER A 126 16.56 -5.49 -7.22
C SER A 126 15.94 -4.10 -7.20
N SER A 127 15.60 -3.60 -8.39
CA SER A 127 14.85 -2.36 -8.63
C SER A 127 13.40 -2.64 -9.05
N SER A 128 12.87 -3.80 -8.69
CA SER A 128 11.48 -4.18 -8.94
C SER A 128 10.98 -5.12 -7.84
N ALA A 129 9.72 -5.54 -7.94
CA ALA A 129 9.17 -6.60 -7.09
C ALA A 129 9.80 -7.98 -7.34
N ARG A 130 10.40 -8.22 -8.51
CA ARG A 130 10.90 -9.53 -8.92
C ARG A 130 12.33 -9.78 -8.47
N PHE A 131 12.65 -11.04 -8.25
CA PHE A 131 14.05 -11.46 -8.09
C PHE A 131 14.82 -11.28 -9.40
N THR A 132 16.04 -10.78 -9.31
CA THR A 132 16.99 -10.74 -10.43
C THR A 132 17.65 -12.10 -10.62
N ALA A 133 18.28 -12.32 -11.77
CA ALA A 133 19.06 -13.54 -12.01
C ALA A 133 20.19 -13.73 -10.98
N ALA A 134 20.86 -12.64 -10.59
CA ALA A 134 21.89 -12.66 -9.56
C ALA A 134 21.33 -13.06 -8.18
N GLN A 135 20.15 -12.53 -7.82
CA GLN A 135 19.46 -12.93 -6.60
C GLN A 135 19.05 -14.41 -6.63
N GLN A 136 18.51 -14.89 -7.75
CA GLN A 136 18.16 -16.31 -7.91
C GLN A 136 19.38 -17.21 -7.77
N GLN A 137 20.49 -16.86 -8.41
CA GLN A 137 21.74 -17.61 -8.31
C GLN A 137 22.26 -17.65 -6.87
N LEU A 138 22.19 -16.52 -6.16
CA LEU A 138 22.54 -16.44 -4.75
C LEU A 138 21.69 -17.38 -3.91
N LEU A 139 20.36 -17.34 -4.06
CA LEU A 139 19.41 -18.19 -3.32
C LEU A 139 19.65 -19.69 -3.54
N ILE A 140 19.94 -20.11 -4.77
CA ILE A 140 20.25 -21.52 -5.11
C ILE A 140 21.56 -21.97 -4.44
N GLY A 141 22.53 -21.05 -4.32
CA GLY A 141 23.85 -21.27 -3.73
C GLY A 141 23.86 -21.37 -2.21
N VAL A 142 22.81 -20.93 -1.51
CA VAL A 142 22.75 -20.96 -0.05
C VAL A 142 22.72 -22.40 0.47
N GLN A 143 23.47 -22.65 1.55
CA GLN A 143 23.51 -23.94 2.23
C GLN A 143 22.45 -24.03 3.33
N SER A 144 21.98 -25.24 3.63
CA SER A 144 21.10 -25.49 4.77
C SER A 144 21.72 -24.97 6.08
N GLY A 145 20.86 -24.49 6.97
CA GLY A 145 21.22 -23.86 8.24
C GLY A 145 21.58 -22.37 8.15
N ARG A 146 21.86 -21.85 6.94
CA ARG A 146 22.20 -20.44 6.72
C ARG A 146 20.96 -19.56 6.63
N LYS A 147 21.15 -18.26 6.89
CA LYS A 147 20.11 -17.24 6.76
C LYS A 147 20.24 -16.51 5.43
N VAL A 148 19.09 -16.11 4.90
CA VAL A 148 18.90 -15.17 3.81
C VAL A 148 18.17 -13.97 4.37
N TYR A 149 18.73 -12.79 4.15
CA TYR A 149 18.13 -11.52 4.51
C TYR A 149 17.60 -10.86 3.24
N ILE A 150 16.37 -10.36 3.31
CA ILE A 150 15.78 -9.51 2.29
C ILE A 150 15.59 -8.16 2.94
N GLU A 151 16.35 -7.17 2.49
CA GLU A 151 16.59 -5.93 3.20
C GLU A 151 16.25 -4.72 2.34
N ASP A 152 16.16 -3.54 2.98
CA ASP A 152 15.83 -2.27 2.34
C ASP A 152 14.59 -2.37 1.44
N ILE A 153 13.56 -3.08 1.92
CA ILE A 153 12.36 -3.34 1.12
C ILE A 153 11.55 -2.06 1.03
N LYS A 154 11.48 -1.47 -0.16
CA LYS A 154 10.74 -0.23 -0.41
C LYS A 154 9.52 -0.50 -1.26
N ALA A 155 8.39 0.11 -0.91
CA ALA A 155 7.14 0.00 -1.66
C ALA A 155 6.50 1.37 -1.91
N SER A 156 5.96 1.58 -3.10
CA SER A 156 5.19 2.77 -3.45
C SER A 156 3.70 2.52 -3.31
N GLY A 157 3.02 3.46 -2.67
CA GLY A 157 1.56 3.48 -2.58
C GLY A 157 0.91 4.20 -3.76
N PRO A 158 -0.43 4.08 -3.90
CA PRO A 158 -1.20 4.81 -4.91
C PRO A 158 -1.22 6.33 -4.66
N ASP A 159 -0.80 6.78 -3.46
CA ASP A 159 -0.59 8.18 -3.11
C ASP A 159 0.77 8.72 -3.61
N GLY A 160 1.59 7.89 -4.27
CA GLY A 160 2.91 8.24 -4.77
C GLY A 160 4.00 8.24 -3.70
N THR A 161 3.67 7.97 -2.44
CA THR A 161 4.66 7.94 -1.35
C THR A 161 5.39 6.59 -1.33
N VAL A 162 6.68 6.62 -0.99
CA VAL A 162 7.49 5.41 -0.79
C VAL A 162 7.55 5.10 0.70
N ARG A 163 7.29 3.84 1.05
CA ARG A 163 7.37 3.29 2.40
C ARG A 163 8.58 2.35 2.49
N ASP A 164 9.27 2.42 3.61
CA ASP A 164 10.24 1.41 4.02
C ASP A 164 9.49 0.32 4.80
N LEU A 165 9.60 -0.93 4.33
CA LEU A 165 8.93 -2.10 4.89
C LEU A 165 9.87 -2.95 5.75
N GLY A 166 11.11 -2.48 5.97
CA GLY A 166 12.13 -3.15 6.76
C GLY A 166 12.72 -4.36 6.04
N SER A 167 12.92 -5.44 6.79
CA SER A 167 13.57 -6.66 6.30
C SER A 167 12.83 -7.94 6.67
N LEU A 168 13.06 -8.98 5.87
CA LEU A 168 12.62 -10.35 6.12
C LEU A 168 13.84 -11.24 6.33
N THR A 169 13.75 -12.20 7.24
CA THR A 169 14.81 -13.18 7.48
C THR A 169 14.27 -14.59 7.30
N PHE A 170 14.90 -15.35 6.41
CA PHE A 170 14.59 -16.75 6.17
C PHE A 170 15.79 -17.63 6.52
N LYS A 171 15.58 -18.66 7.33
CA LYS A 171 16.59 -19.71 7.59
C LYS A 171 16.32 -20.90 6.66
N ILE A 172 17.35 -21.36 5.96
CA ILE A 172 17.21 -22.52 5.09
C ILE A 172 17.27 -23.80 5.92
N LYS A 173 16.31 -24.70 5.73
CA LYS A 173 16.38 -26.10 6.18
C LYS A 173 16.75 -27.01 5.01
#